data_AF-A0A2V2YHL1-F1
#
_entry.id   AF-A0A2V2YHL1-F1
#
_cell.length_a   1.000
_cell.length_b   1.000
_cell.length_c   1.000
_cell.angle_alpha   90.00
_cell.angle_beta   90.00
_cell.angle_gamma   90.00
#
_symmetry.space_group_name_H-M   'P 1'
#
loop_
_entity.id
_entity.type
_entity.pdbx_description
1 polymer ?
#
loop_
_entity_poly.entity_id
_entity_poly.type
_entity_poly.pdbx_seq_one_letter_code
_entity_poly.pdbx_strand_id
1 'polypeptide(L)'
;MEIMTNDFMSQKLVAAKTHFERALDCKHTEFDDLYPYMIEHPQFFWYKRYVAWSELLTIVKLAEELGMEWRDQFLDHQKDYIAKRVMSSRVLDEWYETNDSKEHVDNIG
;
A
#
# COMPACT_ATOMS: atom_id res chain seq x y z
N MET A 1 -2.87 27.23 -9.84
CA MET A 1 -2.58 26.07 -10.70
C MET A 1 -1.83 25.01 -9.89
N GLU A 2 -0.71 25.35 -9.26
CA GLU A 2 0.08 24.48 -8.38
C GLU A 2 -0.73 23.87 -7.21
N ILE A 3 -1.55 24.66 -6.50
CA ILE A 3 -2.41 24.16 -5.41
C ILE A 3 -3.39 23.08 -5.92
N MET A 4 -3.98 23.27 -7.09
CA MET A 4 -4.90 22.28 -7.69
C MET A 4 -4.17 20.99 -8.09
N THR A 5 -2.92 21.10 -8.57
CA THR A 5 -2.08 19.95 -8.88
C THR A 5 -1.74 19.16 -7.62
N ASN A 6 -1.41 19.86 -6.52
CA ASN A 6 -1.09 19.22 -5.25
C ASN A 6 -2.30 18.50 -4.65
N ASP A 7 -3.48 19.13 -4.66
CA ASP A 7 -4.71 18.50 -4.18
C ASP A 7 -5.07 17.25 -5.01
N PHE A 8 -4.97 17.34 -6.34
CA PHE A 8 -5.24 16.20 -7.22
C PHE A 8 -4.28 15.03 -6.97
N MET A 9 -2.98 15.31 -6.87
CA MET A 9 -1.97 14.28 -6.64
C MET A 9 -2.09 13.68 -5.24
N SER A 10 -2.43 14.48 -4.22
CA SER A 10 -2.73 13.98 -2.87
C SER A 10 -3.91 13.01 -2.88
N GLN A 11 -5.00 13.35 -3.59
CA GLN A 11 -6.14 12.45 -3.78
C GLN A 11 -5.74 11.15 -4.50
N LYS A 12 -4.89 11.23 -5.53
CA LYS A 12 -4.38 10.03 -6.22
C LYS A 12 -3.53 9.15 -5.33
N LEU A 13 -2.70 9.74 -4.47
CA LEU A 13 -1.88 9.01 -3.51
C LEU A 13 -2.74 8.28 -2.47
N VAL A 14 -3.74 8.95 -1.90
CA VAL A 14 -4.70 8.35 -0.96
C VAL A 14 -5.51 7.24 -1.62
N ALA A 15 -5.95 7.43 -2.87
CA ALA A 15 -6.67 6.42 -3.63
C ALA A 15 -5.81 5.18 -3.88
N ALA A 16 -4.56 5.35 -4.30
CA ALA A 16 -3.63 4.24 -4.53
C ALA A 16 -3.30 3.47 -3.23
N LYS A 17 -3.09 4.20 -2.12
CA LYS A 17 -2.92 3.59 -0.78
C LYS A 17 -4.15 2.75 -0.41
N THR A 18 -5.35 3.31 -0.56
CA THR A 18 -6.61 2.63 -0.25
C THR A 18 -6.81 1.40 -1.15
N HIS A 19 -6.47 1.50 -2.44
CA HIS A 19 -6.54 0.36 -3.35
C HIS A 19 -5.61 -0.77 -2.92
N PHE A 20 -4.37 -0.43 -2.54
CA PHE A 20 -3.42 -1.39 -2.02
C PHE A 20 -3.90 -2.07 -0.73
N GLU A 21 -4.40 -1.31 0.24
CA GLU A 21 -4.98 -1.82 1.48
C GLU A 21 -6.16 -2.76 1.24
N ARG A 22 -7.03 -2.43 0.28
CA ARG A 22 -8.12 -3.33 -0.13
C ARG A 22 -7.60 -4.63 -0.73
N ALA A 23 -6.53 -4.58 -1.52
CA ALA A 23 -5.90 -5.76 -2.09
C ALA A 23 -5.24 -6.65 -1.01
N LEU A 24 -4.64 -6.04 0.02
CA LEU A 24 -4.14 -6.76 1.21
C LEU A 24 -5.27 -7.48 1.94
N ASP A 25 -6.36 -6.76 2.22
CA ASP A 25 -7.56 -7.25 2.91
C ASP A 25 -8.37 -8.28 2.10
N CYS A 26 -7.94 -8.65 0.89
CA CYS A 26 -8.68 -9.51 -0.04
C CYS A 26 -10.10 -9.00 -0.35
N LYS A 27 -10.32 -7.68 -0.26
CA LYS A 27 -11.58 -7.05 -0.64
C LYS A 27 -11.69 -6.96 -2.15
N HIS A 28 -12.91 -6.86 -2.65
CA HIS A 28 -13.16 -6.68 -4.08
C HIS A 28 -12.52 -5.37 -4.60
N THR A 29 -11.89 -5.39 -5.78
CA THR A 29 -11.31 -4.21 -6.45
C THR A 29 -11.55 -4.27 -7.95
N GLU A 30 -11.30 -3.18 -8.68
CA GLU A 30 -11.43 -3.11 -10.14
C GLU A 30 -10.60 -4.18 -10.88
N PHE A 31 -9.51 -4.67 -10.26
CA PHE A 31 -8.74 -5.80 -10.79
C PHE A 31 -9.59 -7.06 -10.94
N ASP A 32 -10.50 -7.31 -9.99
CA ASP A 32 -11.39 -8.47 -10.02
C ASP A 32 -12.41 -8.34 -11.16
N ASP A 33 -12.89 -7.14 -11.43
CA ASP A 33 -13.81 -6.86 -12.55
C ASP A 33 -13.13 -7.05 -13.91
N LEU A 34 -11.86 -6.67 -14.01
CA LEU A 34 -11.06 -6.84 -15.23
C LEU A 34 -10.66 -8.31 -15.46
N TYR A 35 -10.45 -9.07 -14.39
CA TYR A 35 -9.98 -10.45 -14.44
C TYR A 35 -10.87 -11.39 -13.60
N PRO A 36 -12.16 -11.55 -13.95
CA PRO A 36 -13.11 -12.33 -13.15
C PRO A 36 -12.69 -13.80 -13.00
N TYR A 37 -12.03 -14.36 -14.02
CA TYR A 37 -11.44 -15.69 -13.97
C TYR A 37 -10.41 -15.86 -12.84
N MET A 38 -9.65 -14.82 -12.50
CA MET A 38 -8.64 -14.92 -11.44
C MET A 38 -9.26 -15.03 -10.04
N ILE A 39 -10.49 -14.54 -9.85
CA ILE A 39 -11.22 -14.64 -8.57
C ILE A 39 -11.52 -16.11 -8.23
N GLU A 40 -11.87 -16.91 -9.24
CA GLU A 40 -12.20 -18.33 -9.09
C GLU A 40 -10.96 -19.19 -8.76
N HIS A 41 -9.77 -18.58 -8.77
CA HIS A 41 -8.49 -19.25 -8.76
C HIS A 41 -7.53 -18.62 -7.72
N PRO A 42 -7.56 -19.09 -6.45
CA PRO A 42 -6.83 -18.49 -5.33
C PRO A 42 -5.31 -18.31 -5.54
N GLN A 43 -4.70 -19.09 -6.43
CA GLN A 43 -3.29 -18.92 -6.80
C GLN A 43 -2.98 -17.53 -7.37
N PHE A 44 -3.98 -16.79 -7.86
CA PHE A 44 -3.80 -15.46 -8.42
C PHE A 44 -3.93 -14.31 -7.41
N PHE A 45 -4.26 -14.56 -6.14
CA PHE A 45 -4.44 -13.50 -5.14
C PHE A 45 -3.20 -12.61 -4.96
N TRP A 46 -2.00 -13.18 -5.14
CA TRP A 46 -0.77 -12.41 -5.08
C TRP A 46 -0.64 -11.39 -6.21
N TYR A 47 -1.15 -11.69 -7.42
CA TYR A 47 -1.04 -10.80 -8.58
C TYR A 47 -1.74 -9.47 -8.33
N LYS A 48 -2.96 -9.52 -7.79
CA LYS A 48 -3.71 -8.33 -7.41
C LYS A 48 -2.94 -7.44 -6.43
N ARG A 49 -2.29 -8.03 -5.42
CA ARG A 49 -1.47 -7.30 -4.44
C ARG A 49 -0.24 -6.68 -5.09
N TYR A 50 0.44 -7.41 -5.97
CA TYR A 50 1.58 -6.89 -6.73
C TYR A 50 1.20 -5.75 -7.67
N VAL A 51 0.04 -5.84 -8.33
CA VAL A 51 -0.48 -4.78 -9.20
C VAL A 51 -0.77 -3.52 -8.39
N ALA A 52 -1.52 -3.63 -7.29
CA ALA A 52 -1.84 -2.48 -6.44
C ALA A 52 -0.58 -1.85 -5.79
N TRP A 53 0.42 -2.67 -5.45
CA TRP A 53 1.71 -2.17 -4.99
C TRP A 53 2.49 -1.41 -6.06
N SER A 54 2.55 -1.95 -7.28
CA SER A 54 3.21 -1.28 -8.40
C SER A 54 2.53 0.05 -8.72
N GLU A 55 1.21 0.12 -8.62
CA GLU A 55 0.46 1.38 -8.78
C GLU A 55 0.83 2.38 -7.68
N LEU A 56 0.81 1.96 -6.41
CA LEU A 56 1.21 2.80 -5.28
C LEU A 56 2.62 3.36 -5.45
N LEU A 57 3.61 2.52 -5.77
CA LEU A 57 4.98 2.95 -6.01
C LEU A 57 5.10 3.93 -7.18
N THR A 58 4.27 3.75 -8.21
CA THR A 58 4.24 4.65 -9.37
C THR A 58 3.72 6.03 -8.97
N ILE A 59 2.62 6.10 -8.20
CA ILE A 59 2.08 7.37 -7.72
C ILE A 59 3.04 8.07 -6.76
N VAL A 60 3.69 7.33 -5.85
CA VAL A 60 4.73 7.88 -4.96
C VAL A 60 5.87 8.47 -5.78
N LYS A 61 6.37 7.75 -6.79
CA LYS A 61 7.43 8.24 -7.67
C LYS A 61 7.03 9.54 -8.37
N LEU A 62 5.79 9.64 -8.87
CA LEU A 62 5.29 10.86 -9.50
C LEU A 62 5.20 12.03 -8.50
N ALA A 63 4.76 11.76 -7.26
CA ALA A 63 4.76 12.77 -6.20
C ALA A 63 6.18 13.28 -5.90
N GLU A 64 7.17 12.40 -5.83
CA GLU A 64 8.60 12.77 -5.67
C GLU A 64 9.11 13.62 -6.83
N GLU A 65 8.82 13.24 -8.08
CA GLU A 65 9.21 13.99 -9.29
C GLU A 65 8.58 15.39 -9.35
N LEU A 66 7.40 15.56 -8.74
CA LEU A 66 6.69 16.84 -8.63
C LEU A 66 7.09 17.64 -7.39
N GLY A 67 8.01 17.13 -6.55
CA GLY A 67 8.43 17.80 -5.31
C GLY A 67 7.36 17.83 -4.22
N MET A 68 6.38 16.93 -4.27
CA MET A 68 5.29 16.86 -3.31
C MET A 68 5.64 15.95 -2.12
N GLU A 69 5.27 16.39 -0.92
CA GLU A 69 5.42 15.57 0.29
C GLU A 69 4.36 14.47 0.32
N TRP A 70 4.80 13.22 0.19
CA TRP A 70 3.93 12.04 0.17
C TRP A 70 3.94 11.30 1.51
N ARG A 71 4.98 11.48 2.33
CA ARG A 71 5.21 10.65 3.53
C ARG A 71 4.15 10.87 4.59
N ASP A 72 3.59 12.07 4.69
CA ASP A 72 2.56 12.43 5.68
C ASP A 72 1.28 11.59 5.55
N GLN A 73 1.08 10.91 4.42
CA GLN A 73 -0.07 10.02 4.20
C GLN A 73 0.15 8.60 4.77
N PHE A 74 1.33 8.28 5.29
CA PHE A 74 1.74 6.93 5.68
C PHE A 74 2.27 6.87 7.12
N LEU A 75 2.14 5.69 7.74
CA LEU A 75 2.80 5.37 8.99
C LEU A 75 4.31 5.20 8.76
N ASP A 76 5.12 5.32 9.82
CA ASP A 76 6.58 5.33 9.68
C ASP A 76 7.14 4.06 9.03
N HIS A 77 6.64 2.88 9.41
CA HIS A 77 7.05 1.61 8.77
C HIS A 77 6.59 1.50 7.33
N GLN A 78 5.43 2.06 6.97
CA GLN A 78 4.92 2.09 5.60
C GLN A 78 5.83 2.95 4.71
N LYS A 79 6.32 4.10 5.22
CA LYS A 79 7.29 4.95 4.52
C LYS A 79 8.56 4.14 4.19
N ASP A 80 9.06 3.38 5.16
CA ASP A 80 10.24 2.52 4.98
C ASP A 80 10.03 1.45 3.92
N TYR A 81 8.86 0.80 3.91
CA TYR A 81 8.51 -0.21 2.90
C TYR A 81 8.46 0.38 1.49
N ILE A 82 7.80 1.52 1.35
CA ILE A 82 7.71 2.25 0.08
C ILE A 82 9.09 2.70 -0.40
N ALA A 83 9.91 3.26 0.49
CA ALA A 83 11.26 3.72 0.17
C ALA A 83 12.18 2.59 -0.30
N LYS A 84 12.05 1.39 0.29
CA LYS A 84 12.78 0.19 -0.15
C LYS A 84 12.29 -0.36 -1.48
N ARG A 85 11.07 0.00 -1.92
CA ARG A 85 10.41 -0.43 -3.18
C ARG A 85 10.24 -1.94 -3.35
N VAL A 86 10.51 -2.73 -2.31
CA VAL A 86 10.42 -4.19 -2.35
C VAL A 86 9.13 -4.62 -1.67
N MET A 87 8.24 -5.27 -2.43
CA MET A 87 7.17 -6.05 -1.84
C MET A 87 7.76 -7.34 -1.27
N SER A 88 7.72 -7.49 0.05
CA SER A 88 8.11 -8.72 0.75
C SER A 88 6.92 -9.25 1.56
N SER A 89 6.98 -10.51 2.01
CA SER A 89 5.99 -11.06 2.95
C SER A 89 5.78 -10.13 4.15
N ARG A 90 6.85 -9.52 4.65
CA ARG A 90 6.80 -8.53 5.72
C ARG A 90 5.92 -7.31 5.40
N VAL A 91 5.97 -6.79 4.17
CA VAL A 91 5.10 -5.67 3.77
C VAL A 91 3.63 -6.09 3.78
N LEU A 92 3.35 -7.34 3.42
CA LEU A 92 2.00 -7.90 3.35
C LEU A 92 1.44 -8.16 4.75
N ASP A 93 2.28 -8.69 5.64
CA ASP A 93 1.89 -9.11 6.98
C ASP A 93 1.88 -7.94 7.97
N GLU A 94 2.85 -7.02 7.85
CA GLU A 94 3.08 -5.94 8.82
C GLU A 94 2.60 -4.56 8.30
N TRP A 95 1.81 -4.49 7.22
CA TRP A 95 1.37 -3.19 6.65
C TRP A 95 0.63 -2.32 7.67
N TYR A 96 -0.20 -2.94 8.50
CA TYR A 96 -1.02 -2.26 9.50
C TYR A 96 -0.41 -2.30 10.91
N GLU A 97 0.73 -2.97 11.12
CA GLU A 97 1.31 -3.11 12.45
C GLU A 97 1.65 -1.72 13.03
N THR A 98 0.98 -1.39 14.12
CA THR A 98 1.38 -0.31 15.02
C THR A 98 2.14 -1.00 16.14
N ASN A 99 3.39 -0.61 16.34
CA ASN A 99 4.37 -1.36 17.13
C ASN A 99 4.17 -1.18 18.65
N ASP A 100 2.93 -1.33 19.14
CA ASP A 100 2.55 -1.09 20.55
C ASP A 100 2.26 -2.38 21.35
N SER A 101 2.56 -3.57 20.82
CA SER A 101 2.32 -4.82 21.57
C SER A 101 3.37 -5.91 21.41
N LYS A 102 4.65 -5.53 21.32
CA LYS A 102 5.80 -6.45 21.51
C LYS A 102 6.56 -6.23 22.83
N GLU A 103 5.96 -5.57 23.80
CA GLU A 103 6.44 -5.61 25.19
C GLU A 103 5.54 -6.53 26.04
N HIS A 104 6.18 -7.40 26.83
CA HIS A 104 5.64 -8.39 27.79
C HIS A 104 5.24 -9.78 27.28
N VAL A 105 6.20 -10.52 26.71
CA VAL A 105 6.38 -11.94 27.08
C VAL A 105 7.86 -12.20 27.38
N ASP A 106 8.36 -11.57 28.43
CA ASP A 106 9.53 -12.04 29.17
C ASP A 106 9.19 -11.92 30.67
N ASN A 107 9.43 -13.01 31.40
CA ASN A 107 9.16 -13.24 32.83
C ASN A 107 7.72 -13.58 33.25
N ILE A 108 7.36 -14.86 33.14
CA ILE A 108 6.79 -15.58 34.29
C ILE A 108 7.41 -16.99 34.34
N GLY A 109 8.18 -17.23 35.40
CA GLY A 109 8.29 -18.54 36.08
C GLY A 109 9.35 -19.50 35.59
#